data_AF-Y0KDK3-F1
#
_entry.id   AF-Y0KDK3-F1
#
_cell.length_a   1.000
_cell.length_b   1.000
_cell.length_c   1.000
_cell.angle_alpha   90.00
_cell.angle_beta   90.00
_cell.angle_gamma   90.00
#
_symmetry.space_group_name_H-M   'P 1'
#
loop_
_entity.id
_entity.type
_entity.pdbx_description
1 polymer ?
#
loop_
_entity_poly.entity_id
_entity_poly.type
_entity_poly.pdbx_seq_one_letter_code
_entity_poly.pdbx_strand_id
1 'polypeptide(L)'
;MKKTIQNILHFSLFALTLVLSMPTYCEEMIERNQIGNEVAESINQENFAKLEQLSATYRERQDRTSSGVWKLTVFYGGLRSALLGDYKNEAEWSAKNEIVNRWIEAYPTSPSAHLMKANLLTLRAWQYRGTASAKDTSPESWDGFNKYMKEARQCLSDKKSLMFKDPYWYELMLEPERSWAEKEYSSGTKLIGEALHKFPTYYQFSFNALNYAQAKWRLHLGDYGPGGLDTIDKLIKESTAANFSTDGNGMYARMYWYLSSLMGENIFKYPKLTHLDWDKMKVGMDDVLKQYPDDWNITHFARFACLAGDEQKTIDLLNMRKIALTEEDKNLIYARCQPVVTKKRAQKKLNENQPHANN
;
A
#
# COMPACT_ATOMS: atom_id res chain seq x y z
N MET A 1 -9.64 -8.76 82.66
CA MET A 1 -10.48 -7.59 82.32
C MET A 1 -9.65 -6.61 81.52
N LYS A 2 -10.14 -6.24 80.32
CA LYS A 2 -9.93 -4.99 79.54
C LYS A 2 -8.46 -4.62 79.21
N LYS A 3 -7.97 -4.89 77.99
CA LYS A 3 -8.23 -4.27 76.65
C LYS A 3 -7.09 -3.32 76.27
N THR A 4 -6.15 -3.86 75.50
CA THR A 4 -5.16 -3.20 74.65
C THR A 4 -5.87 -2.52 73.48
N ILE A 5 -5.57 -1.25 73.18
CA ILE A 5 -5.92 -0.60 71.91
C ILE A 5 -4.61 -0.26 71.23
N GLN A 6 -4.27 -1.05 70.21
CA GLN A 6 -3.20 -0.79 69.25
C GLN A 6 -3.76 0.02 68.07
N ASN A 7 -2.96 0.98 67.62
CA ASN A 7 -3.19 1.81 66.45
C ASN A 7 -3.39 0.95 65.19
N ILE A 8 -4.48 1.21 64.46
CA ILE A 8 -4.79 0.57 63.18
C ILE A 8 -4.07 1.34 62.05
N LEU A 9 -3.04 0.71 61.47
CA LEU A 9 -2.52 1.07 60.16
C LEU A 9 -3.59 0.84 59.10
N HIS A 10 -3.93 1.89 58.34
CA HIS A 10 -4.65 1.76 57.07
C HIS A 10 -3.63 1.65 55.94
N PHE A 11 -3.28 0.43 55.54
CA PHE A 11 -2.63 0.16 54.26
C PHE A 11 -3.72 -0.02 53.20
N SER A 12 -4.01 1.04 52.45
CA SER A 12 -4.84 0.95 51.25
C SER A 12 -4.02 0.32 50.12
N LEU A 13 -4.34 -0.92 49.79
CA LEU A 13 -3.78 -1.66 48.66
C LEU A 13 -4.31 -1.04 47.34
N PHE A 14 -3.52 -0.18 46.68
CA PHE A 14 -3.81 0.25 45.32
C PHE A 14 -3.46 -0.91 44.36
N ALA A 15 -4.45 -1.74 44.04
CA ALA A 15 -4.33 -2.69 42.95
C ALA A 15 -4.37 -1.90 41.63
N LEU A 16 -3.18 -1.61 41.09
CA LEU A 16 -3.03 -1.05 39.75
C LEU A 16 -3.36 -2.15 38.74
N THR A 17 -4.64 -2.29 38.36
CA THR A 17 -5.04 -3.12 37.23
C THR A 17 -4.55 -2.45 35.96
N LEU A 18 -3.35 -2.83 35.49
CA LEU A 18 -2.97 -2.65 34.09
C LEU A 18 -3.94 -3.49 33.26
N VAL A 19 -5.03 -2.86 32.82
CA VAL A 19 -5.79 -3.37 31.68
C VAL A 19 -4.85 -3.18 30.49
N LEU A 20 -4.07 -4.21 30.19
CA LEU A 20 -3.44 -4.36 28.89
C LEU A 20 -4.60 -4.48 27.89
N SER A 21 -5.04 -3.34 27.35
CA SER A 21 -5.83 -3.32 26.14
C SER A 21 -4.97 -3.95 25.06
N MET A 22 -5.10 -5.27 24.90
CA MET A 22 -4.59 -5.98 23.74
C MET A 22 -5.07 -5.19 22.52
N PRO A 23 -4.18 -4.74 21.62
CA PRO A 23 -4.62 -4.03 20.43
C PRO A 23 -5.63 -4.91 19.69
N THR A 24 -6.89 -4.46 19.62
CA THR A 24 -7.96 -5.17 18.90
C THR A 24 -7.87 -4.95 17.39
N TYR A 25 -6.84 -4.25 16.93
CA TYR A 25 -6.59 -3.88 15.56
C TYR A 25 -5.15 -4.19 15.17
N CYS A 26 -4.98 -4.44 13.88
CA CYS A 26 -3.67 -4.56 13.27
C CYS A 26 -2.89 -3.24 13.40
N GLU A 27 -1.64 -3.29 13.88
CA GLU A 27 -0.79 -2.11 14.06
C GLU A 27 -0.67 -1.30 12.75
N GLU A 28 -0.59 -2.00 11.61
CA GLU A 28 -0.54 -1.41 10.28
C GLU A 28 -1.66 -0.38 10.03
N MET A 29 -2.91 -0.76 10.34
CA MET A 29 -4.06 0.08 10.06
C MET A 29 -4.11 1.28 11.00
N ILE A 30 -3.66 1.10 12.26
CA ILE A 30 -3.54 2.20 13.21
C ILE A 30 -2.52 3.22 12.70
N GLU A 31 -1.32 2.77 12.30
CA GLU A 31 -0.28 3.67 11.80
C GLU A 31 -0.72 4.43 10.55
N ARG A 32 -1.36 3.75 9.58
CA ARG A 32 -1.85 4.43 8.38
C ARG A 32 -2.87 5.51 8.68
N ASN A 33 -3.83 5.20 9.55
CA ASN A 33 -4.86 6.16 9.96
C ASN A 33 -4.26 7.35 10.70
N GLN A 34 -3.27 7.13 11.57
CA GLN A 34 -2.56 8.21 12.27
C GLN A 34 -1.85 9.14 11.29
N ILE A 35 -1.07 8.59 10.34
CA ILE A 35 -0.38 9.39 9.32
C ILE A 35 -1.39 10.17 8.46
N GLY A 36 -2.45 9.50 8.01
CA GLY A 36 -3.50 10.13 7.19
C GLY A 36 -4.20 11.29 7.91
N ASN A 37 -4.56 11.09 9.18
CA ASN A 37 -5.20 12.12 10.00
C ASN A 37 -4.27 13.30 10.27
N GLU A 38 -3.01 13.04 10.59
CA GLU A 38 -2.01 14.08 10.85
C GLU A 38 -1.74 14.93 9.60
N VAL A 39 -1.72 14.31 8.43
CA VAL A 39 -1.63 15.02 7.14
C VAL A 39 -2.87 15.85 6.86
N ALA A 40 -4.07 15.28 7.05
CA ALA A 40 -5.32 15.99 6.82
C ALA A 40 -5.48 17.22 7.73
N GLU A 41 -5.15 17.06 9.02
CA GLU A 41 -5.13 18.15 9.99
C GLU A 41 -4.12 19.23 9.60
N SER A 42 -2.91 18.83 9.20
CA SER A 42 -1.87 19.76 8.77
C SER A 42 -2.25 20.56 7.52
N ILE A 43 -2.98 19.95 6.58
CA ILE A 43 -3.52 20.66 5.41
C ILE A 43 -4.62 21.65 5.83
N ASN A 44 -5.55 21.23 6.69
CA ASN A 44 -6.66 22.07 7.13
C ASN A 44 -6.19 23.29 7.96
N GLN A 45 -5.12 23.12 8.73
CA GLN A 45 -4.50 24.18 9.53
C GLN A 45 -3.39 24.93 8.78
N GLU A 46 -3.11 24.58 7.52
CA GLU A 46 -1.98 25.08 6.74
C GLU A 46 -0.63 25.00 7.49
N ASN A 47 -0.47 23.95 8.31
CA ASN A 47 0.76 23.64 9.02
C ASN A 47 1.79 23.00 8.07
N PHE A 48 2.28 23.81 7.13
CA PHE A 48 3.23 23.39 6.11
C PHE A 48 4.55 22.91 6.72
N ALA A 49 4.99 23.50 7.84
CA ALA A 49 6.18 23.06 8.56
C ALA A 49 6.10 21.57 8.96
N LYS A 50 4.91 21.13 9.40
CA LYS A 50 4.67 19.74 9.75
C LYS A 50 4.69 18.82 8.53
N LEU A 51 4.06 19.23 7.42
CA LEU A 51 4.10 18.47 6.16
C LEU A 51 5.53 18.30 5.63
N GLU A 52 6.34 19.35 5.71
CA GLU A 52 7.77 19.30 5.35
C GLU A 52 8.54 18.34 6.25
N GLN A 53 8.34 18.42 7.56
CA GLN A 53 8.98 17.52 8.52
C GLN A 53 8.63 16.05 8.23
N LEU A 54 7.34 15.73 8.04
CA LEU A 54 6.88 14.37 7.77
C LEU A 54 7.46 13.84 6.46
N SER A 55 7.35 14.61 5.37
CA SER A 55 7.83 14.20 4.06
C SER A 55 9.36 14.05 3.98
N ALA A 56 10.13 14.95 4.62
CA ALA A 56 11.58 14.83 4.72
C ALA A 56 11.97 13.57 5.52
N THR A 57 11.38 13.39 6.70
CA THR A 57 11.67 12.26 7.59
C THR A 57 11.40 10.93 6.87
N TYR A 58 10.20 10.76 6.30
CA TYR A 58 9.82 9.49 5.67
C TYR A 58 10.62 9.17 4.41
N ARG A 59 11.07 10.19 3.69
CA ARG A 59 11.91 10.03 2.49
C ARG A 59 13.35 9.69 2.84
N GLU A 60 13.96 10.44 3.76
CA GLU A 60 15.38 10.30 4.11
C GLU A 60 15.64 9.01 4.88
N ARG A 61 14.79 8.70 5.86
CA ARG A 61 14.93 7.49 6.68
C ARG A 61 14.36 6.26 6.00
N GLN A 62 13.56 6.45 4.95
CA GLN A 62 12.78 5.40 4.32
C GLN A 62 11.92 4.66 5.37
N ASP A 63 11.22 5.41 6.21
CA ASP A 63 10.46 4.79 7.31
C ASP A 63 9.35 3.88 6.76
N ARG A 64 9.14 2.77 7.47
CA ARG A 64 8.14 1.75 7.15
C ARG A 64 7.09 1.67 8.26
N THR A 65 5.86 1.38 7.91
CA THR A 65 4.84 0.90 8.84
C THR A 65 5.17 -0.52 9.31
N SER A 66 4.46 -1.02 10.32
CA SER A 66 4.65 -2.37 10.87
C SER A 66 4.54 -3.49 9.83
N SER A 67 3.70 -3.34 8.79
CA SER A 67 3.62 -4.31 7.69
C SER A 67 4.64 -4.09 6.57
N GLY A 68 5.47 -3.06 6.65
CA GLY A 68 6.53 -2.76 5.69
C GLY A 68 6.11 -1.86 4.53
N VAL A 69 5.04 -1.09 4.66
CA VAL A 69 4.68 -0.06 3.68
C VAL A 69 5.45 1.22 3.95
N TRP A 70 5.90 1.91 2.90
CA TRP A 70 6.55 3.21 3.05
C TRP A 70 5.59 4.24 3.65
N LYS A 71 5.98 4.84 4.76
CA LYS A 71 5.22 5.95 5.35
C LYS A 71 5.10 7.13 4.40
N LEU A 72 6.07 7.33 3.50
CA LEU A 72 6.02 8.34 2.44
C LEU A 72 4.84 8.11 1.47
N THR A 73 4.56 6.86 1.11
CA THR A 73 3.39 6.53 0.27
C THR A 73 2.09 6.83 1.01
N VAL A 74 2.00 6.50 2.30
CA VAL A 74 0.83 6.81 3.12
C VAL A 74 0.63 8.32 3.26
N PHE A 75 1.73 9.07 3.46
CA PHE A 75 1.73 10.53 3.51
C PHE A 75 1.14 11.15 2.23
N TYR A 76 1.60 10.72 1.04
CA TYR A 76 1.05 11.21 -0.23
C TYR A 76 -0.40 10.76 -0.47
N GLY A 77 -0.78 9.56 -0.02
CA GLY A 77 -2.17 9.12 -0.02
C GLY A 77 -3.06 10.01 0.85
N GLY A 78 -2.57 10.41 2.03
CA GLY A 78 -3.23 11.36 2.93
C GLY A 78 -3.41 12.74 2.29
N LEU A 79 -2.35 13.28 1.68
CA LEU A 79 -2.39 14.56 0.98
C LEU A 79 -3.43 14.55 -0.15
N ARG A 80 -3.40 13.50 -0.98
CA ARG A 80 -4.36 13.31 -2.06
C ARG A 80 -5.80 13.26 -1.52
N SER A 81 -6.02 12.56 -0.41
CA SER A 81 -7.35 12.42 0.18
C SER A 81 -7.86 13.74 0.78
N ALA A 82 -7.00 14.48 1.47
CA ALA A 82 -7.34 15.78 2.09
C ALA A 82 -7.59 16.89 1.06
N LEU A 83 -6.95 16.78 -0.11
CA LEU A 83 -7.06 17.75 -1.20
C LEU A 83 -8.05 17.34 -2.30
N LEU A 84 -8.65 16.15 -2.20
CA LEU A 84 -9.75 15.75 -3.06
C LEU A 84 -10.98 16.62 -2.77
N GLY A 85 -11.69 17.05 -3.81
CA GLY A 85 -12.90 17.88 -3.71
C GLY A 85 -14.01 17.38 -4.63
N ASP A 86 -15.18 18.04 -4.59
CA ASP A 86 -16.27 17.69 -5.49
C ASP A 86 -15.92 18.06 -6.94
N TYR A 87 -16.04 17.06 -7.80
CA TYR A 87 -15.62 17.00 -9.18
C TYR A 87 -16.38 17.94 -10.14
N LYS A 88 -17.18 18.87 -9.63
CA LYS A 88 -17.93 19.86 -10.42
C LYS A 88 -17.74 21.30 -9.96
N ASN A 89 -17.08 21.53 -8.82
CA ASN A 89 -16.99 22.86 -8.23
C ASN A 89 -15.63 23.52 -8.50
N GLU A 90 -15.60 24.50 -9.40
CA GLU A 90 -14.38 25.30 -9.68
C GLU A 90 -13.87 26.06 -8.46
N ALA A 91 -14.77 26.51 -7.58
CA ALA A 91 -14.38 27.26 -6.39
C ALA A 91 -13.63 26.36 -5.39
N GLU A 92 -14.09 25.12 -5.20
CA GLU A 92 -13.38 24.14 -4.37
C GLU A 92 -12.02 23.80 -4.97
N TRP A 93 -11.97 23.57 -6.29
CA TRP A 93 -10.72 23.32 -6.99
C TRP A 93 -9.71 24.45 -6.78
N SER A 94 -10.15 25.70 -6.99
CA SER A 94 -9.33 26.89 -6.78
C SER A 94 -8.86 26.98 -5.33
N ALA A 95 -9.74 26.73 -4.35
CA ALA A 95 -9.37 26.78 -2.94
C ALA A 95 -8.27 25.76 -2.59
N LYS A 96 -8.37 24.52 -3.07
CA LYS A 96 -7.34 23.48 -2.85
C LYS A 96 -6.02 23.82 -3.54
N ASN A 97 -6.09 24.38 -4.75
CA ASN A 97 -4.93 24.86 -5.47
C ASN A 97 -4.21 26.00 -4.72
N GLU A 98 -4.96 26.92 -4.11
CA GLU A 98 -4.38 28.02 -3.34
C GLU A 98 -3.69 27.56 -2.06
N ILE A 99 -4.19 26.52 -1.38
CA ILE A 99 -3.47 25.92 -0.24
C ILE A 99 -2.09 25.42 -0.68
N VAL A 100 -2.01 24.71 -1.81
CA VAL A 100 -0.73 24.22 -2.33
C VAL A 100 0.18 25.35 -2.83
N ASN A 101 -0.37 26.42 -3.41
CA ASN A 101 0.42 27.59 -3.78
C ASN A 101 1.05 28.25 -2.55
N ARG A 102 0.28 28.46 -1.47
CA ARG A 102 0.81 28.99 -0.20
C ARG A 102 1.86 28.07 0.41
N TRP A 103 1.70 26.75 0.29
CA TRP A 103 2.73 25.80 0.72
C TRP A 103 4.02 26.00 -0.07
N ILE A 104 3.94 26.12 -1.40
CA ILE A 104 5.09 26.40 -2.27
C ILE A 104 5.73 27.75 -1.95
N GLU A 105 4.95 28.80 -1.67
CA GLU A 105 5.47 30.11 -1.31
C GLU A 105 6.24 30.07 0.01
N ALA A 106 5.72 29.36 1.01
CA ALA A 106 6.39 29.19 2.30
C ALA A 106 7.64 28.29 2.19
N TYR A 107 7.62 27.29 1.29
CA TYR A 107 8.70 26.32 1.10
C TYR A 107 9.05 26.15 -0.40
N PRO A 108 9.69 27.16 -1.02
CA PRO A 108 9.89 27.19 -2.48
C PRO A 108 10.81 26.07 -2.99
N THR A 109 11.62 25.47 -2.12
CA THR A 109 12.50 24.35 -2.42
C THR A 109 11.95 23.01 -1.94
N SER A 110 10.69 22.93 -1.49
CA SER A 110 10.06 21.67 -1.07
C SER A 110 9.77 20.79 -2.29
N PRO A 111 10.38 19.59 -2.41
CA PRO A 111 9.97 18.66 -3.45
C PRO A 111 8.50 18.26 -3.32
N SER A 112 8.03 18.05 -2.08
CA SER A 112 6.67 17.56 -1.81
C SER A 112 5.59 18.58 -2.16
N ALA A 113 5.81 19.87 -1.89
CA ALA A 113 4.88 20.93 -2.28
C ALA A 113 4.73 21.02 -3.81
N HIS A 114 5.84 21.01 -4.55
CA HIS A 114 5.81 21.05 -6.02
C HIS A 114 5.21 19.76 -6.62
N LEU A 115 5.47 18.59 -6.03
CA LEU A 115 4.82 17.34 -6.42
C LEU A 115 3.31 17.38 -6.19
N MET A 116 2.86 18.03 -5.11
CA MET A 116 1.43 18.17 -4.83
C MET A 116 0.74 19.06 -5.87
N LYS A 117 1.42 20.08 -6.39
CA LYS A 117 0.89 20.89 -7.51
C LYS A 117 0.67 20.03 -8.76
N ALA A 118 1.65 19.20 -9.11
CA ALA A 118 1.50 18.26 -10.23
C ALA A 118 0.40 17.22 -9.98
N ASN A 119 0.31 16.68 -8.76
CA ASN A 119 -0.72 15.68 -8.43
C ASN A 119 -2.13 16.29 -8.46
N LEU A 120 -2.31 17.54 -8.03
CA LEU A 120 -3.57 18.25 -8.22
C LEU A 120 -3.96 18.25 -9.71
N LEU A 121 -3.06 18.66 -10.61
CA LEU A 121 -3.34 18.63 -12.06
C LEU A 121 -3.73 17.21 -12.53
N THR A 122 -3.07 16.17 -12.04
CA THR A 122 -3.45 14.77 -12.33
C THR A 122 -4.86 14.43 -11.81
N LEU A 123 -5.22 14.81 -10.58
CA LEU A 123 -6.55 14.60 -10.02
C LEU A 123 -7.62 15.32 -10.84
N ARG A 124 -7.31 16.55 -11.27
CA ARG A 124 -8.17 17.35 -12.14
C ARG A 124 -8.38 16.69 -13.50
N ALA A 125 -7.34 16.08 -14.07
CA ALA A 125 -7.49 15.32 -15.30
C ALA A 125 -8.49 14.16 -15.10
N TRP A 126 -8.30 13.34 -14.06
CA TRP A 126 -9.20 12.21 -13.75
C TRP A 126 -10.63 12.65 -13.44
N GLN A 127 -10.80 13.83 -12.86
CA GLN A 127 -12.10 14.48 -12.67
C GLN A 127 -12.84 14.70 -14.00
N TYR A 128 -12.18 15.28 -15.02
CA TYR A 128 -12.79 15.43 -16.35
C TYR A 128 -13.06 14.09 -17.01
N ARG A 129 -12.16 13.12 -16.84
CA ARG A 129 -12.33 11.79 -17.42
C ARG A 129 -13.56 11.07 -16.88
N GLY A 130 -13.89 11.28 -15.61
CA GLY A 130 -15.01 10.63 -14.93
C GLY A 130 -14.87 9.10 -14.84
N THR A 131 -15.97 8.43 -14.48
CA THR A 131 -16.00 6.97 -14.26
C THR A 131 -16.55 6.18 -15.46
N ALA A 132 -16.97 6.86 -16.52
CA ALA A 132 -17.48 6.23 -17.73
C ALA A 132 -16.41 5.34 -18.38
N SER A 133 -16.83 4.28 -19.08
CA SER A 133 -15.89 3.47 -19.84
C SER A 133 -15.25 4.30 -20.95
N ALA A 134 -14.06 3.90 -21.44
CA ALA A 134 -13.33 4.70 -22.45
C ALA A 134 -14.15 4.96 -23.72
N LYS A 135 -14.97 3.99 -24.15
CA LYS A 135 -15.86 4.11 -25.30
C LYS A 135 -17.06 5.04 -25.07
N ASP A 136 -17.46 5.26 -23.81
CA ASP A 136 -18.63 6.05 -23.43
C ASP A 136 -18.23 7.44 -22.89
N THR A 137 -16.94 7.77 -22.95
CA THR A 137 -16.39 9.05 -22.48
C THR A 137 -16.55 10.10 -23.58
N SER A 138 -17.14 11.25 -23.25
CA SER A 138 -17.36 12.32 -24.23
C SER A 138 -16.06 12.97 -24.72
N PRO A 139 -16.03 13.57 -25.92
CA PRO A 139 -14.87 14.31 -26.41
C PRO A 139 -14.41 15.42 -25.44
N GLU A 140 -15.34 16.16 -24.84
CA GLU A 140 -15.03 17.25 -23.90
C GLU A 140 -14.36 16.73 -22.61
N SER A 141 -14.80 15.56 -22.15
CA SER A 141 -14.20 14.85 -21.02
C SER A 141 -12.76 14.44 -21.33
N TRP A 142 -12.51 13.98 -22.56
CA TRP A 142 -11.17 13.66 -23.04
C TRP A 142 -10.28 14.90 -23.19
N ASP A 143 -10.81 16.01 -23.70
CA ASP A 143 -10.07 17.26 -23.84
C ASP A 143 -9.60 17.80 -22.49
N GLY A 144 -10.51 17.80 -21.50
CA GLY A 144 -10.17 18.17 -20.12
C GLY A 144 -9.10 17.25 -19.53
N PHE A 145 -9.27 15.93 -19.65
CA PHE A 145 -8.29 14.96 -19.18
C PHE A 145 -6.91 15.18 -19.81
N ASN A 146 -6.85 15.29 -21.13
CA ASN A 146 -5.60 15.46 -21.88
C ASN A 146 -4.91 16.79 -21.56
N LYS A 147 -5.69 17.87 -21.41
CA LYS A 147 -5.18 19.18 -21.03
C LYS A 147 -4.46 19.11 -19.68
N TYR A 148 -5.13 18.62 -18.64
CA TYR A 148 -4.54 18.62 -17.30
C TYR A 148 -3.43 17.57 -17.13
N MET A 149 -3.47 16.45 -17.87
CA MET A 149 -2.33 15.52 -17.95
C MET A 149 -1.09 16.17 -18.58
N LYS A 150 -1.27 17.00 -19.62
CA LYS A 150 -0.18 17.79 -20.21
C LYS A 150 0.43 18.74 -19.19
N GLU A 151 -0.41 19.48 -18.49
CA GLU A 151 0.02 20.45 -17.48
C GLU A 151 0.73 19.77 -16.32
N ALA A 152 0.23 18.62 -15.85
CA ALA A 152 0.89 17.81 -14.82
C ALA A 152 2.29 17.36 -15.27
N ARG A 153 2.42 16.83 -16.50
CA ARG A 153 3.70 16.43 -17.09
C ARG A 153 4.68 17.61 -17.20
N GLN A 154 4.19 18.76 -17.65
CA GLN A 154 4.99 19.98 -17.78
C GLN A 154 5.50 20.42 -16.40
N CYS A 155 4.62 20.49 -15.41
CA CYS A 155 4.97 20.82 -14.02
C CYS A 155 6.07 19.90 -13.49
N LEU A 156 5.92 18.58 -13.69
CA LEU A 156 6.90 17.57 -13.27
C LEU A 156 8.26 17.70 -13.99
N SER A 157 8.26 18.20 -15.22
CA SER A 157 9.46 18.35 -16.05
C SER A 157 10.22 19.63 -15.73
N ASP A 158 9.52 20.76 -15.57
CA ASP A 158 10.13 22.09 -15.35
C ASP A 158 10.96 22.16 -14.06
N LYS A 159 10.51 21.46 -13.02
CA LYS A 159 11.18 21.40 -11.72
C LYS A 159 11.78 20.03 -11.44
N LYS A 160 12.12 19.25 -12.48
CA LYS A 160 12.65 17.89 -12.34
C LYS A 160 13.84 17.82 -11.36
N SER A 161 14.80 18.73 -11.47
CA SER A 161 15.99 18.76 -10.59
C SER A 161 15.67 18.96 -9.10
N LEU A 162 14.51 19.54 -8.79
CA LEU A 162 14.03 19.66 -7.42
C LEU A 162 13.28 18.40 -6.97
N MET A 163 12.33 17.96 -7.79
CA MET A 163 11.37 16.92 -7.41
C MET A 163 11.90 15.50 -7.54
N PHE A 164 12.87 15.23 -8.43
CA PHE A 164 13.42 13.88 -8.66
C PHE A 164 14.18 13.30 -7.45
N LYS A 165 14.37 14.08 -6.38
CA LYS A 165 14.86 13.62 -5.08
C LYS A 165 13.81 12.84 -4.30
N ASP A 166 12.53 13.04 -4.62
CA ASP A 166 11.42 12.26 -4.10
C ASP A 166 11.13 11.07 -5.02
N PRO A 167 11.05 9.83 -4.51
CA PRO A 167 10.63 8.70 -5.33
C PRO A 167 9.18 8.85 -5.83
N TYR A 168 8.32 9.63 -5.16
CA TYR A 168 6.95 9.89 -5.61
C TYR A 168 6.90 10.63 -6.97
N TRP A 169 7.96 11.34 -7.36
CA TRP A 169 8.06 11.94 -8.69
C TRP A 169 7.91 10.90 -9.82
N TYR A 170 8.52 9.73 -9.66
CA TYR A 170 8.45 8.67 -10.66
C TYR A 170 7.02 8.10 -10.74
N GLU A 171 6.32 7.98 -9.62
CA GLU A 171 4.91 7.59 -9.60
C GLU A 171 4.04 8.57 -10.36
N LEU A 172 4.16 9.87 -10.05
CA LEU A 172 3.36 10.90 -10.70
C LEU A 172 3.66 11.03 -12.19
N MET A 173 4.92 10.92 -12.59
CA MET A 173 5.32 11.03 -13.99
C MET A 173 4.82 9.84 -14.82
N LEU A 174 4.64 8.66 -14.21
CA LEU A 174 4.16 7.49 -14.92
C LEU A 174 2.71 7.63 -15.41
N GLU A 175 1.88 8.45 -14.74
CA GLU A 175 0.47 8.65 -15.10
C GLU A 175 0.27 9.41 -16.43
N PRO A 176 0.88 10.59 -16.68
CA PRO A 176 0.83 11.22 -17.99
C PRO A 176 1.45 10.35 -19.09
N GLU A 177 2.56 9.66 -18.80
CA GLU A 177 3.23 8.77 -19.77
C GLU A 177 2.34 7.56 -20.14
N ARG A 178 1.52 7.07 -19.21
CA ARG A 178 0.49 6.06 -19.50
C ARG A 178 -0.58 6.59 -20.44
N SER A 179 -1.01 7.82 -20.20
CA SER A 179 -2.13 8.44 -20.90
C SER A 179 -1.81 8.75 -22.37
N TRP A 180 -0.53 8.97 -22.69
CA TRP A 180 -0.05 9.41 -24.02
C TRP A 180 0.69 8.31 -24.80
N ALA A 181 0.61 7.06 -24.32
CA ALA A 181 1.45 5.93 -24.73
C ALA A 181 1.31 5.48 -26.19
N GLU A 182 0.51 6.14 -27.03
CA GLU A 182 0.39 5.81 -28.46
C GLU A 182 1.59 6.27 -29.30
N LYS A 183 2.41 7.23 -28.85
CA LYS A 183 3.50 7.80 -29.69
C LYS A 183 4.92 7.51 -29.25
N GLU A 184 5.18 7.19 -27.98
CA GLU A 184 6.55 6.89 -27.52
C GLU A 184 6.56 5.75 -26.49
N TYR A 185 6.68 4.52 -26.98
CA TYR A 185 6.91 3.33 -26.15
C TYR A 185 8.10 3.49 -25.16
N SER A 186 9.07 4.35 -25.50
CA SER A 186 10.37 4.42 -24.83
C SER A 186 10.40 5.21 -23.53
N SER A 187 9.45 6.11 -23.25
CA SER A 187 9.54 7.01 -22.07
C SER A 187 9.18 6.29 -20.77
N GLY A 188 8.04 5.60 -20.71
CA GLY A 188 7.57 4.89 -19.51
C GLY A 188 8.49 3.74 -19.08
N THR A 189 8.97 2.92 -20.01
CA THR A 189 9.93 1.83 -19.70
C THR A 189 11.28 2.37 -19.22
N LYS A 190 11.76 3.50 -19.77
CA LYS A 190 12.96 4.18 -19.25
C LYS A 190 12.74 4.70 -17.84
N LEU A 191 11.58 5.31 -17.57
CA LEU A 191 11.21 5.79 -16.25
C LEU A 191 11.18 4.66 -15.22
N ILE A 192 10.65 3.49 -15.62
CA ILE A 192 10.64 2.27 -14.79
C ILE A 192 12.05 1.80 -14.47
N GLY A 193 12.91 1.67 -15.49
CA GLY A 193 14.31 1.27 -15.27
C GLY A 193 15.08 2.25 -14.38
N GLU A 194 14.90 3.56 -14.58
CA GLU A 194 15.54 4.61 -13.77
C GLU A 194 15.09 4.54 -12.30
N ALA A 195 13.79 4.40 -12.06
CA ALA A 195 13.23 4.31 -10.72
C ALA A 195 13.67 3.03 -9.99
N LEU A 196 13.64 1.87 -10.65
CA LEU A 196 14.11 0.61 -10.06
C LEU A 196 15.59 0.65 -9.70
N HIS A 197 16.41 1.40 -10.44
CA HIS A 197 17.81 1.59 -10.11
C HIS A 197 18.01 2.58 -8.97
N LYS A 198 17.30 3.70 -8.98
CA LYS A 198 17.51 4.81 -8.03
C LYS A 198 16.85 4.58 -6.68
N PHE A 199 15.67 3.98 -6.68
CA PHE A 199 14.82 3.77 -5.52
C PHE A 199 14.30 2.33 -5.49
N PRO A 200 15.19 1.31 -5.50
CA PRO A 200 14.78 -0.09 -5.61
C PRO A 200 13.74 -0.47 -4.56
N THR A 201 13.95 -0.03 -3.31
CA THR A 201 13.11 -0.37 -2.17
C THR A 201 11.79 0.38 -2.10
N TYR A 202 11.53 1.35 -2.98
CA TYR A 202 10.26 2.09 -3.03
C TYR A 202 9.18 1.30 -3.79
N TYR A 203 8.62 0.29 -3.13
CA TYR A 203 7.74 -0.71 -3.77
C TYR A 203 6.51 -0.14 -4.45
N GLN A 204 5.99 0.99 -3.96
CA GLN A 204 4.80 1.61 -4.54
C GLN A 204 5.02 2.00 -6.01
N PHE A 205 6.25 2.39 -6.39
CA PHE A 205 6.56 2.60 -7.80
C PHE A 205 6.47 1.31 -8.62
N SER A 206 6.99 0.19 -8.13
CA SER A 206 6.87 -1.11 -8.84
C SER A 206 5.40 -1.55 -8.96
N PHE A 207 4.56 -1.27 -7.96
CA PHE A 207 3.12 -1.51 -8.03
C PHE A 207 2.46 -0.63 -9.12
N ASN A 208 2.83 0.65 -9.19
CA ASN A 208 2.35 1.54 -10.26
C ASN A 208 2.87 1.11 -11.64
N ALA A 209 4.07 0.54 -11.72
CA ALA A 209 4.60 -0.05 -12.96
C ALA A 209 3.78 -1.28 -13.41
N LEU A 210 3.24 -2.08 -12.48
CA LEU A 210 2.28 -3.14 -12.82
C LEU A 210 0.98 -2.57 -13.37
N ASN A 211 0.43 -1.49 -12.80
CA ASN A 211 -0.75 -0.80 -13.37
C ASN A 211 -0.49 -0.28 -14.78
N TYR A 212 0.68 0.35 -14.98
CA TYR A 212 1.11 0.84 -16.28
C TYR A 212 1.16 -0.30 -17.31
N ALA A 213 1.79 -1.42 -16.93
CA ALA A 213 1.84 -2.60 -17.79
C ALA A 213 0.43 -3.14 -18.08
N GLN A 214 -0.41 -3.33 -17.06
CA GLN A 214 -1.77 -3.85 -17.24
C GLN A 214 -2.60 -2.99 -18.22
N ALA A 215 -2.61 -1.67 -18.02
CA ALA A 215 -3.41 -0.75 -18.83
C ALA A 215 -2.92 -0.69 -20.29
N LYS A 216 -1.60 -0.65 -20.49
CA LYS A 216 -0.99 -0.55 -21.83
C LYS A 216 -1.17 -1.83 -22.64
N TRP A 217 -1.11 -2.99 -21.98
CA TRP A 217 -1.18 -4.30 -22.64
C TRP A 217 -2.59 -4.91 -22.61
N ARG A 218 -3.61 -4.12 -22.26
CA ARG A 218 -5.05 -4.47 -22.29
C ARG A 218 -5.34 -5.86 -21.71
N LEU A 219 -4.93 -6.09 -20.46
CA LEU A 219 -5.29 -7.33 -19.75
C LEU A 219 -6.75 -7.31 -19.30
N HIS A 220 -7.69 -7.30 -20.25
CA HIS A 220 -9.03 -7.80 -20.01
C HIS A 220 -8.95 -9.33 -20.01
N LEU A 221 -9.49 -9.97 -18.97
CA LEU A 221 -9.72 -11.41 -18.92
C LEU A 221 -10.55 -11.85 -20.15
N GLY A 222 -9.88 -12.18 -21.25
CA GLY A 222 -10.51 -12.48 -22.53
C GLY A 222 -9.66 -12.20 -23.78
N ASP A 223 -8.68 -11.29 -23.71
CA ASP A 223 -7.88 -10.87 -24.89
C ASP A 223 -6.37 -11.01 -24.62
N TYR A 224 -5.96 -12.19 -24.15
CA TYR A 224 -4.57 -12.50 -23.79
C TYR A 224 -3.73 -12.78 -25.04
N GLY A 225 -3.12 -11.73 -25.59
CA GLY A 225 -1.92 -11.91 -26.39
C GLY A 225 -0.77 -12.42 -25.51
N PRO A 226 0.05 -13.39 -25.97
CA PRO A 226 1.10 -14.02 -25.16
C PRO A 226 2.15 -13.05 -24.58
N GLY A 227 2.32 -11.84 -25.12
CA GLY A 227 3.34 -10.88 -24.66
C GLY A 227 3.01 -10.07 -23.39
N GLY A 228 1.75 -10.01 -22.95
CA GLY A 228 1.34 -9.15 -21.83
C GLY A 228 1.75 -9.71 -20.45
N LEU A 229 1.57 -11.02 -20.25
CA LEU A 229 1.88 -11.69 -18.99
C LEU A 229 3.38 -11.95 -18.84
N ASP A 230 4.09 -12.23 -19.94
CA ASP A 230 5.55 -12.29 -19.98
C ASP A 230 6.19 -10.95 -19.57
N THR A 231 5.59 -9.82 -19.99
CA THR A 231 6.07 -8.49 -19.60
C THR A 231 5.86 -8.22 -18.11
N ILE A 232 4.74 -8.66 -17.54
CA ILE A 232 4.48 -8.58 -16.10
C ILE A 232 5.48 -9.45 -15.33
N ASP A 233 5.65 -10.71 -15.72
CA ASP A 233 6.59 -11.62 -15.08
C ASP A 233 8.02 -11.07 -15.12
N LYS A 234 8.44 -10.51 -16.26
CA LYS A 234 9.73 -9.82 -16.39
C LYS A 234 9.85 -8.66 -15.40
N LEU A 235 8.85 -7.78 -15.31
CA LEU A 235 8.86 -6.65 -14.37
C LEU A 235 8.91 -7.12 -12.91
N ILE A 236 8.19 -8.19 -12.57
CA ILE A 236 8.22 -8.80 -11.23
C ILE A 236 9.63 -9.32 -10.92
N LYS A 237 10.25 -10.04 -11.87
CA LYS A 237 11.62 -10.57 -11.72
C LYS A 237 12.66 -9.46 -11.60
N GLU A 238 12.57 -8.42 -12.42
CA GLU A 238 13.46 -7.25 -12.36
C GLU A 238 13.31 -6.50 -11.04
N SER A 239 12.07 -6.26 -10.60
CA SER A 239 11.80 -5.60 -9.30
C SER A 239 12.29 -6.44 -8.13
N THR A 240 12.15 -7.77 -8.20
CA THR A 240 12.67 -8.70 -7.20
C THR A 240 14.19 -8.67 -7.16
N ALA A 241 14.85 -8.74 -8.33
CA ALA A 241 16.31 -8.72 -8.42
C ALA A 241 16.90 -7.41 -7.88
N ALA A 242 16.28 -6.27 -8.20
CA ALA A 242 16.69 -4.95 -7.71
C ALA A 242 16.60 -4.82 -6.17
N ASN A 243 15.74 -5.62 -5.52
CA ASN A 243 15.51 -5.59 -4.08
C ASN A 243 16.09 -6.79 -3.32
N PHE A 244 16.68 -7.75 -4.02
CA PHE A 244 17.00 -9.05 -3.44
C PHE A 244 17.95 -8.95 -2.24
N SER A 245 18.90 -8.01 -2.26
CA SER A 245 19.82 -7.79 -1.14
C SER A 245 19.15 -7.29 0.14
N THR A 246 18.01 -6.63 0.01
CA THR A 246 17.27 -6.03 1.15
C THR A 246 16.15 -6.95 1.60
N ASP A 247 15.38 -7.48 0.64
CA ASP A 247 14.11 -8.16 0.91
C ASP A 247 14.10 -9.64 0.53
N GLY A 248 15.18 -10.17 -0.03
CA GLY A 248 15.18 -11.52 -0.59
C GLY A 248 14.08 -11.68 -1.64
N ASN A 249 13.21 -12.68 -1.46
CA ASN A 249 12.04 -12.88 -2.29
C ASN A 249 10.81 -12.09 -1.81
N GLY A 250 10.93 -11.27 -0.77
CA GLY A 250 9.79 -10.51 -0.23
C GLY A 250 9.14 -9.59 -1.25
N MET A 251 9.94 -8.98 -2.14
CA MET A 251 9.41 -8.17 -3.25
C MET A 251 8.59 -9.00 -4.24
N TYR A 252 8.99 -10.25 -4.50
CA TYR A 252 8.22 -11.18 -5.33
C TYR A 252 6.83 -11.42 -4.73
N ALA A 253 6.77 -11.66 -3.42
CA ALA A 253 5.50 -11.86 -2.72
C ALA A 253 4.61 -10.62 -2.74
N ARG A 254 5.17 -9.43 -2.49
CA ARG A 254 4.42 -8.17 -2.53
C ARG A 254 3.90 -7.83 -3.93
N MET A 255 4.68 -8.09 -4.98
CA MET A 255 4.26 -7.85 -6.36
C MET A 255 3.10 -8.76 -6.78
N TYR A 256 3.13 -10.04 -6.41
CA TYR A 256 2.01 -10.95 -6.69
C TYR A 256 0.76 -10.66 -5.85
N TRP A 257 0.94 -10.23 -4.59
CA TRP A 257 -0.17 -9.66 -3.82
C TRP A 257 -0.77 -8.47 -4.58
N TYR A 258 0.04 -7.49 -4.98
CA TYR A 258 -0.50 -6.34 -5.71
C TYR A 258 -1.18 -6.76 -7.02
N LEU A 259 -0.58 -7.66 -7.78
CA LEU A 259 -1.16 -8.19 -9.01
C LEU A 259 -2.52 -8.86 -8.79
N SER A 260 -2.73 -9.53 -7.64
CA SER A 260 -4.03 -10.13 -7.32
C SER A 260 -5.13 -9.10 -7.12
N SER A 261 -4.78 -7.86 -6.71
CA SER A 261 -5.75 -6.76 -6.65
C SER A 261 -6.15 -6.24 -8.03
N LEU A 262 -5.26 -6.36 -9.02
CA LEU A 262 -5.49 -5.90 -10.39
C LEU A 262 -6.21 -6.93 -11.26
N MET A 263 -5.86 -8.21 -11.11
CA MET A 263 -6.33 -9.32 -11.95
C MET A 263 -7.34 -10.22 -11.25
N GLY A 264 -7.60 -9.96 -9.96
CA GLY A 264 -8.36 -10.83 -9.09
C GLY A 264 -7.53 -11.98 -8.52
N GLU A 265 -8.05 -12.59 -7.47
CA GLU A 265 -7.33 -13.60 -6.67
C GLU A 265 -7.24 -14.99 -7.33
N ASN A 266 -7.88 -15.17 -8.49
CA ASN A 266 -7.79 -16.43 -9.23
C ASN A 266 -6.37 -16.71 -9.75
N ILE A 267 -5.46 -15.72 -9.74
CA ILE A 267 -4.05 -15.92 -10.07
C ILE A 267 -3.38 -16.98 -9.17
N PHE A 268 -3.83 -17.10 -7.91
CA PHE A 268 -3.31 -18.12 -6.99
C PHE A 268 -3.86 -19.52 -7.29
N LYS A 269 -5.07 -19.61 -7.87
CA LYS A 269 -5.67 -20.89 -8.29
C LYS A 269 -5.12 -21.40 -9.62
N TYR A 270 -4.72 -20.47 -10.49
CA TYR A 270 -4.20 -20.77 -11.82
C TYR A 270 -2.80 -20.15 -12.01
N PRO A 271 -1.82 -20.57 -11.19
CA PRO A 271 -0.50 -19.92 -11.13
C PRO A 271 0.23 -19.96 -12.48
N LYS A 272 0.04 -21.03 -13.27
CA LYS A 272 0.62 -21.17 -14.62
C LYS A 272 0.20 -20.06 -15.58
N LEU A 273 -1.01 -19.51 -15.43
CA LEU A 273 -1.47 -18.42 -16.30
C LEU A 273 -0.71 -17.13 -16.02
N THR A 274 -0.22 -16.91 -14.80
CA THR A 274 0.42 -15.64 -14.38
C THR A 274 1.91 -15.80 -14.09
N HIS A 275 2.50 -16.93 -14.51
CA HIS A 275 3.88 -17.31 -14.21
C HIS A 275 4.22 -17.35 -12.72
N LEU A 276 3.21 -17.42 -11.85
CA LEU A 276 3.40 -17.48 -10.40
C LEU A 276 4.10 -18.79 -10.02
N ASP A 277 5.35 -18.69 -9.63
CA ASP A 277 6.06 -19.71 -8.87
C ASP A 277 5.62 -19.67 -7.39
N TRP A 278 4.84 -20.67 -6.97
CA TRP A 278 4.31 -20.76 -5.60
C TRP A 278 5.38 -21.04 -4.55
N ASP A 279 6.41 -21.84 -4.87
CA ASP A 279 7.46 -22.14 -3.91
C ASP A 279 8.31 -20.89 -3.65
N LYS A 280 8.61 -20.13 -4.69
CA LYS A 280 9.24 -18.82 -4.55
C LYS A 280 8.37 -17.81 -3.81
N MET A 281 7.05 -17.82 -4.05
CA MET A 281 6.09 -16.99 -3.32
C MET A 281 6.13 -17.29 -1.81
N LYS A 282 6.14 -18.57 -1.40
CA LYS A 282 6.23 -18.95 0.02
C LYS A 282 7.48 -18.42 0.69
N VAL A 283 8.64 -18.58 0.04
CA VAL A 283 9.90 -18.00 0.55
C VAL A 283 9.78 -16.48 0.69
N GLY A 284 9.18 -15.82 -0.30
CA GLY A 284 8.93 -14.38 -0.22
C GLY A 284 7.98 -13.96 0.91
N MET A 285 6.93 -14.74 1.18
CA MET A 285 6.07 -14.51 2.34
C MET A 285 6.86 -14.59 3.64
N ASP A 286 7.74 -15.59 3.77
CA ASP A 286 8.59 -15.75 4.95
C ASP A 286 9.62 -14.63 5.09
N ASP A 287 10.21 -14.18 4.00
CA ASP A 287 11.13 -13.03 3.98
C ASP A 287 10.42 -11.75 4.43
N VAL A 288 9.18 -11.50 3.97
CA VAL A 288 8.37 -10.37 4.43
C VAL A 288 8.06 -10.50 5.92
N LEU A 289 7.59 -11.67 6.39
CA LEU A 289 7.19 -11.85 7.78
C LEU A 289 8.35 -11.84 8.76
N LYS A 290 9.57 -12.22 8.32
CA LYS A 290 10.78 -12.09 9.12
C LYS A 290 11.07 -10.63 9.48
N GLN A 291 10.81 -9.71 8.55
CA GLN A 291 11.03 -8.28 8.76
C GLN A 291 9.79 -7.57 9.34
N TYR A 292 8.60 -7.99 8.91
CA TYR A 292 7.32 -7.34 9.16
C TYR A 292 6.26 -8.35 9.64
N PRO A 293 6.40 -8.91 10.86
CA PRO A 293 5.50 -9.92 11.44
C PRO A 293 4.20 -9.28 11.96
N ASP A 294 3.57 -8.47 11.11
CA ASP A 294 2.32 -7.78 11.38
C ASP A 294 1.13 -8.65 10.94
N ASP A 295 0.05 -8.62 11.72
CA ASP A 295 -1.12 -9.48 11.49
C ASP A 295 -1.79 -9.20 10.12
N TRP A 296 -1.55 -8.03 9.51
CA TRP A 296 -2.03 -7.66 8.18
C TRP A 296 -1.38 -8.54 7.13
N ASN A 297 -0.05 -8.67 7.18
CA ASN A 297 0.70 -9.55 6.29
C ASN A 297 0.30 -11.00 6.51
N ILE A 298 0.21 -11.42 7.77
CA ILE A 298 -0.13 -12.80 8.13
C ILE A 298 -1.52 -13.18 7.61
N THR A 299 -2.55 -12.36 7.86
CA THR A 299 -3.92 -12.61 7.39
C THR A 299 -3.98 -12.72 5.87
N HIS A 300 -3.35 -11.81 5.14
CA HIS A 300 -3.39 -11.80 3.68
C HIS A 300 -2.59 -12.97 3.07
N PHE A 301 -1.40 -13.26 3.59
CA PHE A 301 -0.63 -14.42 3.13
C PHE A 301 -1.34 -15.73 3.44
N ALA A 302 -2.02 -15.86 4.58
CA ALA A 302 -2.83 -17.04 4.89
C ALA A 302 -3.98 -17.22 3.88
N ARG A 303 -4.62 -16.11 3.46
CA ARG A 303 -5.63 -16.16 2.40
C ARG A 303 -5.04 -16.62 1.08
N PHE A 304 -3.88 -16.09 0.66
CA PHE A 304 -3.25 -16.49 -0.59
C PHE A 304 -2.81 -17.95 -0.58
N ALA A 305 -2.25 -18.44 0.54
CA ALA A 305 -1.91 -19.84 0.74
C ALA A 305 -3.13 -20.75 0.57
N CYS A 306 -4.25 -20.38 1.18
CA CYS A 306 -5.49 -21.13 0.99
C CYS A 306 -5.95 -21.14 -0.48
N LEU A 307 -5.93 -19.98 -1.14
CA LEU A 307 -6.35 -19.86 -2.54
C LEU A 307 -5.46 -20.66 -3.49
N ALA A 308 -4.19 -20.83 -3.15
CA ALA A 308 -3.24 -21.70 -3.84
C ALA A 308 -3.42 -23.20 -3.51
N GLY A 309 -4.30 -23.55 -2.57
CA GLY A 309 -4.52 -24.91 -2.11
C GLY A 309 -3.47 -25.42 -1.11
N ASP A 310 -2.61 -24.53 -0.59
CA ASP A 310 -1.57 -24.87 0.39
C ASP A 310 -2.13 -24.84 1.82
N GLU A 311 -2.78 -25.94 2.18
CA GLU A 311 -3.44 -26.10 3.48
C GLU A 311 -2.47 -25.94 4.65
N GLN A 312 -1.27 -26.54 4.55
CA GLN A 312 -0.28 -26.49 5.62
C GLN A 312 0.25 -25.07 5.83
N LYS A 313 0.66 -24.38 4.76
CA LYS A 313 1.15 -23.00 4.86
C LYS A 313 0.07 -22.07 5.42
N THR A 314 -1.20 -22.29 5.06
CA THR A 314 -2.33 -21.55 5.63
C THR A 314 -2.41 -21.73 7.14
N ILE A 315 -2.33 -22.97 7.63
CA ILE A 315 -2.39 -23.28 9.06
C ILE A 315 -1.22 -22.63 9.80
N ASP A 316 -0.01 -22.77 9.25
CA ASP A 316 1.23 -22.22 9.82
C ASP A 316 1.14 -20.71 9.99
N LEU A 317 0.74 -19.99 8.92
CA LEU A 317 0.56 -18.55 8.95
C LEU A 317 -0.49 -18.13 9.98
N LEU A 318 -1.66 -18.79 9.99
CA LEU A 318 -2.69 -18.47 10.99
C LEU A 318 -2.24 -18.76 12.42
N ASN A 319 -1.24 -19.62 12.65
CA ASN A 319 -0.67 -19.88 13.99
C ASN A 319 0.30 -18.78 14.43
N MET A 320 0.84 -17.99 13.50
CA MET A 320 1.74 -16.87 13.81
C MET A 320 1.00 -15.62 14.31
N ARG A 321 -0.33 -15.56 14.17
CA ARG A 321 -1.10 -14.37 14.53
C ARG A 321 -1.06 -14.09 16.02
N LYS A 322 -0.93 -12.80 16.36
CA LYS A 322 -0.92 -12.32 17.75
C LYS A 322 -2.32 -12.02 18.26
N ILE A 323 -3.18 -11.52 17.36
CA ILE A 323 -4.58 -11.22 17.69
C ILE A 323 -5.53 -12.31 17.17
N ALA A 324 -6.70 -12.42 17.81
CA ALA A 324 -7.78 -13.27 17.33
C ALA A 324 -8.30 -12.80 15.95
N LEU A 325 -8.87 -13.70 15.15
CA LEU A 325 -9.48 -13.30 13.87
C LEU A 325 -10.71 -12.42 14.14
N THR A 326 -10.71 -11.21 13.62
CA THR A 326 -11.87 -10.31 13.60
C THR A 326 -12.93 -10.83 12.62
N GLU A 327 -14.20 -10.43 12.73
CA GLU A 327 -15.21 -10.85 11.74
C GLU A 327 -14.83 -10.45 10.30
N GLU A 328 -14.08 -9.37 10.12
CA GLU A 328 -13.52 -8.99 8.83
C GLU A 328 -12.45 -9.99 8.35
N ASP A 329 -11.47 -10.34 9.19
CA ASP A 329 -10.47 -11.38 8.86
C ASP A 329 -11.15 -12.72 8.55
N LYS A 330 -12.20 -13.04 9.32
CA LYS A 330 -13.02 -14.21 9.15
C LYS A 330 -13.71 -14.18 7.79
N ASN A 331 -14.35 -13.09 7.39
CA ASN A 331 -14.95 -12.98 6.06
C ASN A 331 -13.89 -13.04 4.95
N LEU A 332 -12.76 -12.37 5.18
CA LEU A 332 -11.62 -12.36 4.28
C LEU A 332 -10.98 -13.75 4.14
N ILE A 333 -11.05 -14.65 5.11
CA ILE A 333 -10.48 -16.00 4.95
C ILE A 333 -11.58 -17.02 4.65
N TYR A 334 -12.64 -17.08 5.46
CA TYR A 334 -13.64 -18.15 5.45
C TYR A 334 -14.50 -18.23 4.20
N ALA A 335 -14.79 -17.12 3.50
CA ALA A 335 -15.70 -17.15 2.35
C ALA A 335 -15.26 -18.13 1.24
N ARG A 336 -13.96 -18.48 1.17
CA ARG A 336 -13.42 -19.48 0.22
C ARG A 336 -12.54 -20.56 0.86
N CYS A 337 -12.20 -20.44 2.15
CA CYS A 337 -11.22 -21.30 2.85
C CYS A 337 -11.78 -22.08 4.04
N GLN A 338 -13.10 -22.08 4.23
CA GLN A 338 -13.77 -22.64 5.41
C GLN A 338 -13.36 -24.08 5.77
N PRO A 339 -13.17 -25.02 4.83
CA PRO A 339 -12.77 -26.39 5.16
C PRO A 339 -11.40 -26.47 5.87
N VAL A 340 -10.41 -25.71 5.38
CA VAL A 340 -9.04 -25.69 5.92
C VAL A 340 -9.02 -25.13 7.34
N VAL A 341 -9.71 -24.01 7.56
CA VAL A 341 -9.70 -23.37 8.89
C VAL A 341 -10.53 -24.16 9.92
N THR A 342 -11.53 -24.94 9.47
CA THR A 342 -12.27 -25.86 10.33
C THR A 342 -11.38 -27.01 10.81
N LYS A 343 -10.54 -27.57 9.93
CA LYS A 343 -9.54 -28.59 10.31
C LYS A 343 -8.53 -28.05 11.32
N LYS A 344 -8.06 -26.79 11.19
CA LYS A 344 -7.22 -26.15 12.22
C LYS A 344 -7.88 -26.14 13.60
N ARG A 345 -9.16 -25.77 13.68
CA ARG A 345 -9.91 -25.77 14.96
C ARG A 345 -10.01 -27.18 15.54
N ALA A 346 -10.19 -28.19 14.68
CA ALA A 346 -10.18 -29.60 15.10
C ALA A 346 -8.79 -30.01 15.63
N GLN A 347 -7.70 -29.65 14.92
CA GLN A 347 -6.33 -29.95 15.35
C GLN A 347 -5.97 -29.27 16.68
N LYS A 348 -6.35 -28.00 16.85
CA LYS A 348 -6.13 -27.28 18.12
C LYS A 348 -6.87 -27.96 19.28
N LYS A 349 -8.13 -28.35 19.08
CA LYS A 349 -8.91 -29.12 20.08
C LYS A 349 -8.30 -30.49 20.37
N LEU A 350 -7.74 -31.17 19.35
CA LEU A 350 -7.04 -32.45 19.54
C LEU A 350 -5.76 -32.28 20.37
N ASN A 351 -4.98 -31.24 20.09
CA ASN A 351 -3.74 -30.95 20.81
C ASN A 351 -3.99 -30.47 22.25
N GLU A 352 -5.08 -29.71 22.49
CA GLU A 352 -5.50 -29.30 23.85
C GLU A 352 -6.05 -30.48 24.68
N ASN A 353 -6.56 -31.52 24.03
CA ASN A 353 -7.07 -32.73 24.68
C ASN A 353 -6.04 -33.87 24.76
N GLN A 354 -4.81 -33.66 24.29
CA GLN A 354 -3.73 -34.61 24.54
C GLN A 354 -3.22 -34.38 25.98
N PRO A 355 -3.32 -35.38 26.88
CA PRO A 355 -2.75 -35.26 28.21
C PRO A 355 -1.24 -35.01 28.05
N HIS A 356 -0.74 -33.95 28.69
CA HIS A 356 0.70 -33.70 28.79
C HIS A 356 1.37 -34.96 29.35
N ALA A 357 2.01 -35.73 28.48
CA ALA A 357 2.91 -36.79 28.89
C ALA A 357 4.14 -36.09 29.48
N ASN A 358 4.11 -35.87 30.80
CA ASN A 358 5.29 -35.52 31.56
C ASN A 358 6.33 -36.62 31.34
N ASN A 359 7.46 -36.27 30.73
CA ASN A 359 8.73 -36.97 30.89
C ASN A 359 9.69 -36.02 31.59
#